data_AF-A0A0M9WAT5-F1
#
_entry.id   AF-A0A0M9WAT5-F1
#
_cell.length_a   1.000
_cell.length_b   1.000
_cell.length_c   1.000
_cell.angle_alpha   90.00
_cell.angle_beta   90.00
_cell.angle_gamma   90.00
#
_symmetry.space_group_name_H-M   'P 1'
#
loop_
_entity.id
_entity.type
_entity.pdbx_description
1 polymer ?
#
loop_
_entity_poly.entity_id
_entity_poly.type
_entity_poly.pdbx_seq_one_letter_code
_entity_poly.pdbx_strand_id
1 'polypeptide(L)'
;MQFIKEHSSLPVPRVFAYDFDENNSVSAAFILMELLPGTVAMDALGGYEAHRGVIPKEYRQNFYRSVAKCHVQLTSLRLPKIGMIVRNHEGGYECGPIPGIGGPFDTATAFFNAWADSVKFKLDKETITQMMQRSPIPAEQMVAIIENFPSQIKAIASRLSLCNEGPFPLAHDDFLHSNIMVDENFDVTGIIDWEGACTVPYELVSFPDFLTAMPVSFDLPQKYDQDGQPLMRNYEKRGASEGSISKW
;
A
#
# COMPACT_ATOMS: atom_id res chain seq x y z
N MET A 1 11.90 9.08 -1.02
CA MET A 1 12.31 9.11 -2.45
C MET A 1 13.82 9.11 -2.67
N GLN A 2 14.62 10.05 -2.11
CA GLN A 2 16.07 10.13 -2.37
C GLN A 2 16.83 8.82 -2.08
N PHE A 3 16.58 8.20 -0.91
CA PHE A 3 17.10 6.88 -0.55
C PHE A 3 16.89 5.83 -1.67
N ILE A 4 15.68 5.77 -2.22
CA ILE A 4 15.30 4.79 -3.25
C ILE A 4 16.09 5.03 -4.53
N LYS A 5 16.24 6.29 -4.94
CA LYS A 5 16.99 6.68 -6.14
C LYS A 5 18.48 6.36 -6.02
N GLU A 6 19.04 6.46 -4.82
CA GLU A 6 20.47 6.20 -4.55
C GLU A 6 20.78 4.70 -4.41
N HIS A 7 19.80 3.88 -4.02
CA HIS A 7 20.02 2.45 -3.71
C HIS A 7 19.31 1.50 -4.68
N SER A 8 18.63 1.99 -5.72
CA SER A 8 17.97 1.16 -6.73
C SER A 8 17.90 1.84 -8.08
N SER A 9 17.53 1.06 -9.11
CA SER A 9 17.16 1.58 -10.43
C SER A 9 15.66 1.85 -10.58
N LEU A 10 14.91 1.96 -9.47
CA LEU A 10 13.49 2.24 -9.54
C LEU A 10 13.23 3.62 -10.17
N PRO A 11 12.23 3.73 -11.06
CA PRO A 11 11.86 5.00 -11.65
C PRO A 11 11.06 5.82 -10.63
N VAL A 12 11.77 6.55 -9.76
CA VAL A 12 11.17 7.48 -8.80
C VAL A 12 11.56 8.92 -9.14
N PRO A 13 10.71 9.92 -8.81
CA PRO A 13 11.01 11.32 -9.05
C PRO A 13 12.29 11.74 -8.32
N ARG A 14 13.19 12.45 -9.02
CA ARG A 14 14.26 13.19 -8.34
C ARG A 14 13.66 14.39 -7.60
N VAL A 15 14.01 14.53 -6.32
CA VAL A 15 13.64 15.69 -5.51
C VAL A 15 14.65 16.83 -5.74
N PHE A 16 14.16 18.01 -6.11
CA PHE A 16 14.97 19.21 -6.34
C PHE A 16 15.05 20.10 -5.10
N ALA A 17 13.91 20.33 -4.45
CA ALA A 17 13.80 21.15 -3.25
C ALA A 17 12.56 20.71 -2.46
N TYR A 18 12.54 20.94 -1.16
CA TYR A 18 11.36 20.79 -0.33
C TYR A 18 11.50 21.69 0.89
N ASP A 19 10.38 22.11 1.46
CA ASP A 19 10.32 22.80 2.73
C ASP A 19 9.06 22.34 3.47
N PHE A 20 9.21 21.90 4.71
CA PHE A 20 8.10 21.45 5.54
C PHE A 20 7.58 22.55 6.48
N ASP A 21 8.30 23.66 6.61
CA ASP A 21 7.85 24.81 7.39
C ASP A 21 6.89 25.65 6.56
N GLU A 22 5.68 25.86 7.07
CA GLU A 22 4.69 26.73 6.42
C GLU A 22 5.09 28.22 6.51
N ASN A 23 6.04 28.59 7.37
CA ASN A 23 6.59 29.94 7.47
C ASN A 23 7.70 30.24 6.44
N ASN A 24 7.60 29.64 5.25
CA ASN A 24 8.51 29.89 4.15
C ASN A 24 7.95 30.97 3.19
N SER A 25 8.72 31.34 2.16
CA SER A 25 8.31 32.38 1.20
C SER A 25 7.06 32.06 0.37
N VAL A 26 6.64 30.79 0.35
CA VAL A 26 5.45 30.27 -0.34
C VAL A 26 4.26 30.15 0.61
N SER A 27 4.46 30.35 1.91
CA SER A 27 3.45 30.23 2.97
C SER A 27 2.75 28.86 3.04
N ALA A 28 3.45 27.79 2.60
CA ALA A 28 2.93 26.43 2.59
C ALA A 28 4.08 25.42 2.53
N ALA A 29 3.92 24.25 3.16
CA ALA A 29 4.84 23.14 2.95
C ALA A 29 4.80 22.67 1.49
N PHE A 30 5.95 22.39 0.89
CA PHE A 30 6.06 22.01 -0.51
C PHE A 30 7.19 21.02 -0.80
N ILE A 31 7.07 20.35 -1.93
CA ILE A 31 8.13 19.57 -2.56
C ILE A 31 8.15 19.88 -4.06
N LEU A 32 9.34 20.18 -4.58
CA LEU A 32 9.63 20.33 -6.00
C LEU A 32 10.40 19.10 -6.47
N MET A 33 9.86 18.40 -7.48
CA MET A 33 10.42 17.15 -7.97
C MET A 33 10.30 17.01 -9.49
N GLU A 34 11.02 16.04 -10.03
CA GLU A 34 11.02 15.66 -11.43
C GLU A 34 9.62 15.24 -11.91
N LEU A 35 9.21 15.79 -13.04
CA LEU A 35 8.07 15.29 -13.79
C LEU A 35 8.50 14.03 -14.55
N LEU A 36 7.95 12.88 -14.15
CA LEU A 36 8.23 11.62 -14.83
C LEU A 36 7.46 11.54 -16.17
N PRO A 37 8.03 10.90 -17.21
CA PRO A 37 7.36 10.74 -18.49
C PRO A 37 6.22 9.71 -18.40
N GLY A 38 5.30 9.78 -19.35
CA GLY A 38 4.19 8.82 -19.47
C GLY A 38 2.88 9.33 -18.88
N THR A 39 1.95 8.42 -18.64
CA THR A 39 0.63 8.67 -18.06
C THR A 39 0.37 7.69 -16.93
N VAL A 40 -0.41 8.07 -15.93
CA VAL A 40 -0.85 7.15 -14.88
C VAL A 40 -1.55 5.96 -15.53
N ALA A 41 -1.20 4.73 -15.16
CA ALA A 41 -1.69 3.52 -15.82
C ALA A 41 -3.22 3.37 -15.73
N MET A 42 -3.82 3.89 -14.66
CA MET A 42 -5.28 3.99 -14.52
C MET A 42 -5.94 4.91 -15.55
N ASP A 43 -5.24 5.95 -16.01
CA ASP A 43 -5.74 7.02 -16.89
C ASP A 43 -5.31 6.88 -18.36
N ALA A 44 -4.34 6.01 -18.64
CA ALA A 44 -3.89 5.69 -20.00
C ALA A 44 -5.05 5.20 -20.86
N LEU A 45 -5.02 5.41 -22.19
CA LEU A 45 -6.03 4.89 -23.14
C LEU A 45 -7.50 5.28 -22.87
N GLY A 46 -7.73 6.48 -22.34
CA GLY A 46 -9.08 7.00 -22.07
C GLY A 46 -9.59 6.71 -20.65
N GLY A 47 -8.76 6.09 -19.82
CA GLY A 47 -8.91 6.03 -18.38
C GLY A 47 -10.22 5.43 -17.90
N TYR A 48 -10.80 6.07 -16.88
CA TYR A 48 -12.04 5.59 -16.25
C TYR A 48 -13.22 5.51 -17.24
N GLU A 49 -13.35 6.47 -18.16
CA GLU A 49 -14.46 6.49 -19.12
C GLU A 49 -14.38 5.36 -20.14
N ALA A 50 -13.18 5.00 -20.59
CA ALA A 50 -12.99 3.97 -21.60
C ALA A 50 -12.97 2.54 -21.02
N HIS A 51 -12.28 2.35 -19.89
CA HIS A 51 -12.03 1.01 -19.33
C HIS A 51 -12.10 0.98 -17.80
N ARG A 52 -12.67 2.00 -17.16
CA ARG A 52 -12.95 2.03 -15.71
C ARG A 52 -11.72 1.81 -14.84
N GLY A 53 -10.58 2.34 -15.28
CA GLY A 53 -9.29 2.19 -14.60
C GLY A 53 -8.64 0.82 -14.79
N VAL A 54 -9.25 -0.09 -15.53
CA VAL A 54 -8.71 -1.43 -15.75
C VAL A 54 -7.67 -1.43 -16.85
N ILE A 55 -6.51 -2.03 -16.60
CA ILE A 55 -5.51 -2.24 -17.64
C ILE A 55 -6.08 -3.12 -18.77
N PRO A 56 -6.11 -2.63 -20.03
CA PRO A 56 -6.67 -3.41 -21.14
C PRO A 56 -5.89 -4.71 -21.39
N LYS A 57 -6.61 -5.74 -21.84
CA LYS A 57 -6.10 -7.12 -21.87
C LYS A 57 -4.82 -7.27 -22.70
N GLU A 58 -4.72 -6.57 -23.83
CA GLU A 58 -3.53 -6.62 -24.70
C GLU A 58 -2.25 -6.09 -24.03
N TYR A 59 -2.35 -5.19 -23.05
CA TYR A 59 -1.19 -4.57 -22.38
C TYR A 59 -0.83 -5.22 -21.03
N ARG A 60 -1.74 -6.02 -20.46
CA ARG A 60 -1.56 -6.62 -19.12
C ARG A 60 -0.26 -7.38 -18.95
N GLN A 61 0.13 -8.16 -19.96
CA GLN A 61 1.35 -8.98 -19.86
C GLN A 61 2.60 -8.11 -19.70
N ASN A 62 2.71 -7.04 -20.49
CA ASN A 62 3.83 -6.11 -20.41
C ASN A 62 3.79 -5.34 -19.08
N PHE A 63 2.62 -4.78 -18.75
CA PHE A 63 2.40 -4.05 -17.52
C PHE A 63 2.79 -4.88 -16.30
N TYR A 64 2.23 -6.09 -16.14
CA TYR A 64 2.50 -6.95 -14.98
C TYR A 64 3.96 -7.36 -14.90
N ARG A 65 4.60 -7.64 -16.04
CA ARG A 65 6.02 -7.95 -16.07
C ARG A 65 6.87 -6.77 -15.61
N SER A 66 6.54 -5.56 -16.05
CA SER A 66 7.26 -4.35 -15.66
C SER A 66 7.04 -3.98 -14.18
N VAL A 67 5.81 -4.08 -13.69
CA VAL A 67 5.45 -3.89 -12.27
C VAL A 67 6.19 -4.89 -11.39
N ALA A 68 6.19 -6.18 -11.75
CA ALA A 68 6.86 -7.22 -10.97
C ALA A 68 8.36 -6.95 -10.83
N LYS A 69 9.04 -6.50 -11.89
CA LYS A 69 10.45 -6.08 -11.81
C LYS A 69 10.66 -4.93 -10.83
N CYS A 70 9.74 -3.98 -10.79
CA CYS A 70 9.80 -2.85 -9.86
C CYS A 70 9.56 -3.31 -8.42
N HIS A 71 8.52 -4.11 -8.17
CA HIS A 71 8.18 -4.58 -6.84
C HIS A 71 9.29 -5.46 -6.21
N VAL A 72 9.94 -6.30 -7.02
CA VAL A 72 11.13 -7.07 -6.58
C VAL A 72 12.28 -6.14 -6.18
N GLN A 73 12.56 -5.08 -6.96
CA GLN A 73 13.59 -4.11 -6.58
C GLN A 73 13.23 -3.36 -5.31
N LEU A 74 11.98 -2.93 -5.17
CA LEU A 74 11.48 -2.21 -3.99
C LEU A 74 11.65 -3.05 -2.72
N THR A 75 11.17 -4.29 -2.73
CA THR A 75 11.25 -5.21 -1.58
C THR A 75 12.67 -5.73 -1.31
N SER A 76 13.60 -5.53 -2.26
CA SER A 76 15.03 -5.79 -2.06
C SER A 76 15.73 -4.67 -1.31
N LEU A 77 15.15 -3.46 -1.25
CA LEU A 77 15.62 -2.39 -0.37
C LEU A 77 15.23 -2.75 1.07
N ARG A 78 16.22 -2.92 1.94
CA ARG A 78 16.00 -3.36 3.33
C ARG A 78 16.75 -2.48 4.32
N LEU A 79 16.11 -2.16 5.44
CA LEU A 79 16.74 -1.45 6.56
C LEU A 79 16.70 -2.31 7.84
N PRO A 80 17.60 -2.07 8.81
CA PRO A 80 17.71 -2.90 10.01
C PRO A 80 16.52 -2.78 10.97
N LYS A 81 15.71 -1.74 10.86
CA LYS A 81 14.54 -1.49 11.72
C LYS A 81 13.28 -1.28 10.87
N ILE A 82 12.13 -1.43 11.50
CA ILE A 82 10.81 -1.09 10.95
C ILE A 82 10.54 0.38 11.26
N GLY A 83 10.23 1.18 10.24
CA GLY A 83 9.99 2.61 10.39
C GLY A 83 9.99 3.39 9.08
N MET A 84 9.66 4.68 9.18
CA MET A 84 9.76 5.65 8.09
C MET A 84 11.23 5.92 7.76
N ILE A 85 11.58 6.19 6.50
CA ILE A 85 12.96 6.57 6.17
C ILE A 85 13.12 8.08 6.41
N VAL A 86 14.02 8.46 7.31
CA VAL A 86 14.34 9.85 7.64
C VAL A 86 15.81 10.16 7.37
N ARG A 87 16.14 11.44 7.16
CA ARG A 87 17.53 11.91 7.09
C ARG A 87 18.06 12.13 8.51
N ASN A 88 19.25 11.62 8.79
CA ASN A 88 19.94 11.90 10.05
C ASN A 88 20.77 13.20 9.94
N HIS A 89 21.34 13.66 11.06
CA HIS A 89 22.14 14.89 11.12
C HIS A 89 23.43 14.85 10.29
N GLU A 90 23.93 13.65 9.97
CA GLU A 90 25.13 13.44 9.16
C GLU A 90 24.80 13.35 7.65
N GLY A 91 23.53 13.50 7.27
CA GLY A 91 23.07 13.42 5.89
C GLY A 91 22.81 12.00 5.36
N GLY A 92 23.00 10.97 6.21
CA GLY A 92 22.63 9.59 5.93
C GLY A 92 21.13 9.31 6.14
N TYR A 93 20.74 8.04 6.03
CA TYR A 93 19.36 7.59 6.22
C TYR A 93 19.24 6.68 7.44
N GLU A 94 18.15 6.82 8.18
CA GLU A 94 17.79 5.94 9.29
C GLU A 94 16.28 5.71 9.34
N CYS A 95 15.85 4.74 10.15
CA CYS A 95 14.44 4.50 10.41
C CYS A 95 13.95 5.41 11.53
N GLY A 96 12.91 6.19 11.25
CA GLY A 96 12.17 7.00 12.22
C GLY A 96 10.82 6.37 12.62
N PRO A 97 10.07 7.01 13.52
CA PRO A 97 8.76 6.55 13.95
C PRO A 97 7.73 6.58 12.80
N ILE A 98 6.77 5.67 12.86
CA ILE A 98 5.59 5.63 12.00
C ILE A 98 4.48 6.46 12.68
N PRO A 99 3.86 7.43 11.99
CA PRO A 99 2.73 8.19 12.53
C PRO A 99 1.63 7.27 13.09
N GLY A 100 1.05 7.62 14.24
CA GLY A 100 0.01 6.83 14.89
C GLY A 100 0.49 5.58 15.64
N ILE A 101 1.61 4.96 15.25
CA ILE A 101 2.12 3.71 15.84
C ILE A 101 3.36 3.93 16.74
N GLY A 102 4.28 4.81 16.34
CA GLY A 102 5.56 5.04 17.01
C GLY A 102 6.73 4.29 16.36
N GLY A 103 7.76 3.93 17.14
CA GLY A 103 8.98 3.31 16.67
C GLY A 103 10.18 4.28 16.59
N PRO A 104 11.24 3.96 15.82
CA PRO A 104 11.42 2.75 14.99
C PRO A 104 11.48 1.46 15.82
N PHE A 105 11.21 0.31 15.20
CA PHE A 105 11.19 -0.99 15.89
C PHE A 105 12.33 -1.90 15.44
N ASP A 106 13.06 -2.47 16.40
CA ASP A 106 14.12 -3.45 16.13
C ASP A 106 13.56 -4.85 15.77
N THR A 107 12.28 -5.12 16.09
CA THR A 107 11.68 -6.41 15.82
C THR A 107 10.25 -6.30 15.29
N ALA A 108 9.84 -7.27 14.46
CA ALA A 108 8.46 -7.43 14.01
C ALA A 108 7.48 -7.61 15.18
N THR A 109 7.89 -8.34 16.22
CA THR A 109 7.10 -8.50 17.45
C THR A 109 6.79 -7.16 18.12
N ALA A 110 7.79 -6.29 18.25
CA ALA A 110 7.61 -4.97 18.84
C ALA A 110 6.67 -4.10 17.99
N PHE A 111 6.81 -4.17 16.67
CA PHE A 111 5.90 -3.50 15.73
C PHE A 111 4.46 -4.01 15.88
N PHE A 112 4.21 -5.32 15.87
CA PHE A 112 2.84 -5.87 15.98
C PHE A 112 2.18 -5.53 17.33
N ASN A 113 2.96 -5.49 18.42
CA ASN A 113 2.47 -5.04 19.72
C ASN A 113 2.04 -3.58 19.69
N ALA A 114 2.88 -2.70 19.14
CA ALA A 114 2.57 -1.27 19.01
C ALA A 114 1.38 -1.03 18.08
N TRP A 115 1.33 -1.74 16.95
CA TRP A 115 0.21 -1.73 16.02
C TRP A 115 -1.11 -2.11 16.72
N ALA A 116 -1.11 -3.20 17.51
CA ALA A 116 -2.29 -3.66 18.22
C ALA A 116 -2.76 -2.67 19.30
N ASP A 117 -1.84 -1.92 19.92
CA ASP A 117 -2.17 -0.90 20.92
C ASP A 117 -2.71 0.39 20.27
N SER A 118 -2.31 0.68 19.04
CA SER A 118 -2.63 1.93 18.33
C SER A 118 -3.78 1.83 17.32
N VAL A 119 -4.11 0.63 16.84
CA VAL A 119 -5.09 0.44 15.76
C VAL A 119 -6.49 0.93 16.15
N LYS A 120 -7.11 1.70 15.24
CA LYS A 120 -8.49 2.15 15.35
C LYS A 120 -9.24 1.73 14.09
N PHE A 121 -10.22 0.86 14.24
CA PHE A 121 -11.10 0.50 13.13
C PHE A 121 -12.08 1.63 12.85
N LYS A 122 -12.19 2.02 11.57
CA LYS A 122 -12.98 3.19 11.14
C LYS A 122 -14.49 2.99 11.23
N LEU A 123 -14.96 1.74 11.24
CA LEU A 123 -16.38 1.42 11.23
C LEU A 123 -16.89 1.28 12.65
N ASP A 124 -17.92 2.06 13.00
CA ASP A 124 -18.63 1.89 14.26
C ASP A 124 -19.60 0.68 14.22
N LYS A 125 -20.07 0.30 15.41
CA LYS A 125 -20.97 -0.84 15.60
C LYS A 125 -22.27 -0.70 14.80
N GLU A 126 -22.82 0.51 14.70
CA GLU A 126 -24.07 0.76 13.99
C GLU A 126 -23.88 0.55 12.49
N THR A 127 -22.81 1.11 11.93
CA THR A 127 -22.41 0.96 10.53
C THR A 127 -22.16 -0.50 10.18
N ILE A 128 -21.43 -1.24 11.01
CA ILE A 128 -21.21 -2.69 10.82
C ILE A 128 -22.55 -3.42 10.79
N THR A 129 -23.45 -3.11 11.73
CA THR A 129 -24.76 -3.76 11.82
C THR A 129 -25.60 -3.51 10.58
N GLN A 130 -25.62 -2.27 10.08
CA GLN A 130 -26.31 -1.91 8.83
C GLN A 130 -25.72 -2.63 7.62
N MET A 131 -24.38 -2.66 7.49
CA MET A 131 -23.70 -3.35 6.39
C MET A 131 -23.94 -4.86 6.38
N MET A 132 -24.15 -5.45 7.56
CA MET A 132 -24.26 -6.90 7.72
C MET A 132 -25.68 -7.47 7.69
N GLN A 133 -26.70 -6.64 7.49
CA GLN A 133 -28.10 -7.10 7.47
C GLN A 133 -28.38 -8.24 6.47
N ARG A 134 -27.56 -8.38 5.43
CA ARG A 134 -27.66 -9.44 4.41
C ARG A 134 -26.49 -10.44 4.43
N SER A 135 -25.64 -10.38 5.46
CA SER A 135 -24.49 -11.26 5.63
C SER A 135 -24.94 -12.60 6.26
N PRO A 136 -24.31 -13.73 5.89
CA PRO A 136 -24.51 -15.00 6.61
C PRO A 136 -23.92 -14.99 8.03
N ILE A 137 -23.07 -14.01 8.35
CA ILE A 137 -22.46 -13.83 9.68
C ILE A 137 -23.30 -12.81 10.46
N PRO A 138 -23.69 -13.08 11.72
CA PRO A 138 -24.38 -12.11 12.57
C PRO A 138 -23.52 -10.86 12.84
N ALA A 139 -24.14 -9.67 12.86
CA ALA A 139 -23.43 -8.41 13.08
C ALA A 139 -22.67 -8.39 14.41
N GLU A 140 -23.27 -8.94 15.46
CA GLU A 140 -22.68 -9.05 16.79
C GLU A 140 -21.38 -9.86 16.79
N GLN A 141 -21.32 -10.89 15.93
CA GLN A 141 -20.13 -11.72 15.80
C GLN A 141 -18.98 -10.95 15.14
N MET A 142 -19.25 -10.17 14.10
CA MET A 142 -18.20 -9.35 13.47
C MET A 142 -17.74 -8.20 14.35
N VAL A 143 -18.65 -7.58 15.11
CA VAL A 143 -18.29 -6.57 16.12
C VAL A 143 -17.33 -7.20 17.13
N ALA A 144 -17.65 -8.39 17.66
CA ALA A 144 -16.78 -9.10 18.58
C ALA A 144 -15.43 -9.48 17.93
N ILE A 145 -15.39 -9.84 16.64
CA ILE A 145 -14.15 -10.10 15.92
C ILE A 145 -13.28 -8.83 15.87
N ILE A 146 -13.86 -7.71 15.45
CA ILE A 146 -13.15 -6.43 15.31
C ILE A 146 -12.62 -5.95 16.66
N GLU A 147 -13.42 -6.04 17.72
CA GLU A 147 -13.04 -5.63 19.09
C GLU A 147 -11.92 -6.50 19.66
N ASN A 148 -11.93 -7.81 19.39
CA ASN A 148 -10.94 -8.74 19.95
C ASN A 148 -9.69 -8.91 19.07
N PHE A 149 -9.73 -8.51 17.80
CA PHE A 149 -8.64 -8.73 16.85
C PHE A 149 -7.29 -8.17 17.32
N PRO A 150 -7.18 -6.93 17.82
CA PRO A 150 -5.89 -6.39 18.28
C PRO A 150 -5.28 -7.22 19.42
N SER A 151 -6.11 -7.59 20.41
CA SER A 151 -5.68 -8.42 21.53
C SER A 151 -5.21 -9.81 21.09
N GLN A 152 -5.87 -10.40 20.08
CA GLN A 152 -5.44 -11.68 19.51
C GLN A 152 -4.10 -11.56 18.79
N ILE A 153 -3.91 -10.52 17.96
CA ILE A 153 -2.64 -10.22 17.29
C ILE A 153 -1.52 -10.06 18.33
N LYS A 154 -1.77 -9.30 19.40
CA LYS A 154 -0.81 -9.09 20.50
C LYS A 154 -0.43 -10.41 21.18
N ALA A 155 -1.40 -11.30 21.43
CA ALA A 155 -1.15 -12.60 22.05
C ALA A 155 -0.28 -13.53 21.19
N ILE A 156 -0.29 -13.38 19.87
CA ILE A 156 0.50 -14.20 18.94
C ILE A 156 1.68 -13.45 18.32
N ALA A 157 1.93 -12.19 18.70
CA ALA A 157 2.91 -11.31 18.04
C ALA A 157 4.31 -11.93 17.91
N SER A 158 4.78 -12.63 18.95
CA SER A 158 6.09 -13.32 18.96
C SER A 158 6.19 -14.51 18.02
N ARG A 159 5.07 -14.94 17.43
CA ARG A 159 4.94 -16.10 16.54
C ARG A 159 4.45 -15.72 15.15
N LEU A 160 4.09 -14.46 14.92
CA LEU A 160 3.63 -13.97 13.63
C LEU A 160 4.76 -13.93 12.61
N SER A 161 5.95 -13.50 13.05
CA SER A 161 7.06 -13.27 12.15
C SER A 161 8.08 -14.39 12.15
N LEU A 162 8.38 -14.93 10.96
CA LEU A 162 9.49 -15.88 10.78
C LEU A 162 10.85 -15.16 10.81
N CYS A 163 10.90 -13.88 10.43
CA CYS A 163 12.10 -13.06 10.36
C CYS A 163 12.03 -11.88 11.35
N ASN A 164 11.95 -12.20 12.65
CA ASN A 164 11.62 -11.22 13.69
C ASN A 164 12.62 -10.06 13.82
N GLU A 165 13.89 -10.26 13.48
CA GLU A 165 14.98 -9.28 13.66
C GLU A 165 15.41 -8.61 12.33
N GLY A 166 14.67 -8.85 11.24
CA GLY A 166 14.93 -8.24 9.95
C GLY A 166 16.12 -8.86 9.18
N PRO A 167 16.74 -8.12 8.25
CA PRO A 167 16.40 -6.74 7.87
C PRO A 167 15.04 -6.67 7.18
N PHE A 168 14.38 -5.52 7.29
CA PHE A 168 12.98 -5.33 6.92
C PHE A 168 12.85 -4.68 5.53
N PRO A 169 12.02 -5.24 4.64
CA PRO A 169 11.80 -4.69 3.30
C PRO A 169 11.08 -3.35 3.34
N LEU A 170 11.44 -2.46 2.42
CA LEU A 170 10.69 -1.25 2.13
C LEU A 170 9.40 -1.64 1.40
N ALA A 171 8.29 -1.11 1.89
CA ALA A 171 6.99 -1.22 1.25
C ALA A 171 6.49 0.16 0.83
N HIS A 172 5.70 0.15 -0.25
CA HIS A 172 4.90 1.27 -0.67
C HIS A 172 3.47 0.99 -0.25
N ASP A 173 2.87 1.88 0.54
CA ASP A 173 1.57 1.64 1.17
C ASP A 173 0.45 1.47 0.13
N ASP A 174 0.53 2.23 -0.96
CA ASP A 174 -0.47 2.20 -2.04
C ASP A 174 0.13 1.83 -3.42
N PHE A 175 0.70 0.63 -3.55
CA PHE A 175 1.34 0.18 -4.81
C PHE A 175 0.32 -0.27 -5.86
N LEU A 176 -0.58 0.63 -6.25
CA LEU A 176 -1.65 0.42 -7.23
C LEU A 176 -1.34 1.09 -8.58
N HIS A 177 -2.08 0.72 -9.62
CA HIS A 177 -1.92 1.28 -10.97
C HIS A 177 -2.31 2.77 -11.08
N SER A 178 -2.95 3.33 -10.05
CA SER A 178 -3.14 4.78 -9.87
C SER A 178 -1.86 5.53 -9.50
N ASN A 179 -0.86 4.83 -8.94
CA ASN A 179 0.42 5.40 -8.51
C ASN A 179 1.60 4.93 -9.39
N ILE A 180 1.30 4.38 -10.56
CA ILE A 180 2.27 3.85 -11.52
C ILE A 180 2.09 4.59 -12.85
N MET A 181 3.17 5.22 -13.32
CA MET A 181 3.25 5.85 -14.63
C MET A 181 3.71 4.83 -15.68
N VAL A 182 3.16 4.92 -16.90
CA VAL A 182 3.48 4.04 -18.02
C VAL A 182 3.66 4.79 -19.34
N ASP A 183 4.42 4.18 -20.26
CA ASP A 183 4.51 4.59 -21.65
C ASP A 183 3.40 3.97 -22.54
N GLU A 184 3.47 4.18 -23.85
CA GLU A 184 2.53 3.63 -24.82
C GLU A 184 2.49 2.09 -24.88
N ASN A 185 3.53 1.40 -24.41
CA ASN A 185 3.63 -0.06 -24.39
C ASN A 185 3.22 -0.65 -23.02
N PHE A 186 2.79 0.20 -22.09
CA PHE A 186 2.53 -0.11 -20.69
C PHE A 186 3.77 -0.57 -19.92
N ASP A 187 4.97 -0.18 -20.34
CA ASP A 187 6.17 -0.31 -19.52
C ASP A 187 6.19 0.77 -18.45
N VAL A 188 6.66 0.43 -17.25
CA VAL A 188 6.65 1.34 -16.09
C VAL A 188 7.72 2.41 -16.28
N THR A 189 7.28 3.67 -16.32
CA THR A 189 8.14 4.85 -16.43
C THR A 189 8.29 5.59 -15.11
N GLY A 190 7.47 5.25 -14.10
CA GLY A 190 7.44 5.97 -12.85
C GLY A 190 6.62 5.30 -11.75
N ILE A 191 7.05 5.46 -10.52
CA ILE A 191 6.28 5.15 -9.31
C ILE A 191 6.22 6.43 -8.49
N ILE A 192 5.01 6.85 -8.17
CA ILE A 192 4.70 8.11 -7.49
C ILE A 192 3.96 7.84 -6.18
N ASP A 193 3.62 8.91 -5.47
CA ASP A 193 2.85 8.86 -4.23
C ASP A 193 3.47 8.02 -3.11
N TRP A 194 4.74 8.32 -2.82
CA TRP A 194 5.54 7.65 -1.79
C TRP A 194 5.15 8.05 -0.34
N GLU A 195 3.99 8.67 -0.14
CA GLU A 195 3.51 8.96 1.20
C GLU A 195 3.25 7.64 1.96
N GLY A 196 3.56 7.61 3.26
CA GLY A 196 3.42 6.40 4.08
C GLY A 196 4.43 5.27 3.79
N ALA A 197 5.32 5.43 2.80
CA ALA A 197 6.34 4.41 2.51
C ALA A 197 7.27 4.19 3.72
N CYS A 198 7.31 2.96 4.21
CA CYS A 198 8.07 2.55 5.38
C CYS A 198 8.58 1.12 5.23
N THR A 199 9.54 0.77 6.09
CA THR A 199 9.93 -0.64 6.24
C THR A 199 8.95 -1.37 7.13
N VAL A 200 8.63 -2.61 6.78
CA VAL A 200 7.57 -3.41 7.41
C VAL A 200 8.03 -4.85 7.69
N PRO A 201 7.39 -5.60 8.60
CA PRO A 201 7.54 -7.06 8.67
C PRO A 201 7.28 -7.72 7.30
N TYR A 202 7.93 -8.85 7.01
CA TYR A 202 7.73 -9.56 5.73
C TYR A 202 6.27 -9.98 5.52
N GLU A 203 5.57 -10.26 6.61
CA GLU A 203 4.17 -10.67 6.63
C GLU A 203 3.21 -9.58 6.14
N LEU A 204 3.67 -8.32 6.12
CA LEU A 204 2.91 -7.16 5.64
C LEU A 204 3.33 -6.69 4.24
N VAL A 205 4.29 -7.37 3.60
CA VAL A 205 4.62 -7.06 2.21
C VAL A 205 3.46 -7.52 1.33
N SER A 206 2.64 -6.56 0.90
CA SER A 206 1.55 -6.83 -0.04
C SER A 206 2.07 -6.88 -1.47
N PHE A 207 1.57 -7.85 -2.23
CA PHE A 207 1.73 -7.84 -3.68
C PHE A 207 0.68 -6.91 -4.27
N PRO A 208 0.98 -6.23 -5.39
CA PRO A 208 0.03 -5.33 -6.03
C PRO A 208 -1.29 -6.07 -6.29
N ASP A 209 -2.41 -5.52 -5.84
CA ASP A 209 -3.70 -6.25 -5.81
C ASP A 209 -4.23 -6.64 -7.20
N PHE A 210 -3.72 -6.00 -8.24
CA PHE A 210 -4.01 -6.35 -9.63
C PHE A 210 -3.16 -7.52 -10.16
N LEU A 211 -2.13 -7.97 -9.41
CA LEU A 211 -1.36 -9.19 -9.67
C LEU A 211 -1.93 -10.39 -8.89
N THR A 212 -2.62 -10.15 -7.78
CA THR A 212 -3.37 -11.19 -7.08
C THR A 212 -4.61 -11.53 -7.89
N ALA A 213 -4.49 -12.60 -8.68
CA ALA A 213 -5.66 -13.43 -8.96
C ALA A 213 -6.11 -14.02 -7.62
N MET A 214 -6.97 -13.30 -6.89
CA MET A 214 -7.67 -13.87 -5.73
C MET A 214 -8.30 -15.19 -6.20
N PRO A 215 -8.00 -16.33 -5.55
CA PRO A 215 -8.71 -17.55 -5.85
C PRO A 215 -10.20 -17.29 -5.66
N VAL A 216 -11.04 -17.75 -6.59
CA VAL A 216 -12.50 -17.55 -6.56
C VAL A 216 -13.11 -17.87 -5.18
N SER A 217 -12.51 -18.80 -4.44
CA SER A 217 -12.92 -19.22 -3.10
C SER A 217 -12.76 -18.16 -2.00
N PHE A 218 -11.95 -17.13 -2.19
CA PHE A 218 -11.67 -16.07 -1.20
C PHE A 218 -12.23 -14.71 -1.58
N ASP A 219 -12.90 -14.61 -2.72
CA ASP A 219 -13.47 -13.37 -3.20
C ASP A 219 -15.00 -13.36 -2.98
N LEU A 220 -15.61 -12.18 -2.94
CA LEU A 220 -17.04 -12.07 -2.63
C LEU A 220 -17.86 -12.84 -3.68
N PRO A 221 -18.77 -13.76 -3.29
CA PRO A 221 -19.55 -14.58 -4.24
C PRO A 221 -20.35 -13.75 -5.25
N GLN A 222 -20.71 -12.53 -4.86
CA GLN A 222 -21.42 -11.56 -5.71
C GLN A 222 -20.58 -11.05 -6.88
N LYS A 223 -19.27 -11.37 -6.92
CA LYS A 223 -18.36 -10.96 -7.97
C LYS A 223 -18.24 -11.94 -9.12
N TYR A 224 -18.89 -13.09 -9.01
CA TYR A 224 -18.83 -14.17 -10.00
C TYR A 224 -20.24 -14.56 -10.43
N ASP A 225 -20.38 -14.99 -11.68
CA ASP A 225 -21.63 -15.55 -12.15
C ASP A 225 -21.84 -16.97 -11.61
N GLN A 226 -22.94 -17.58 -12.02
CA GLN A 226 -23.34 -18.91 -11.55
C GLN A 226 -22.36 -20.02 -11.97
N ASP A 227 -21.51 -19.74 -12.96
CA ASP A 227 -20.48 -20.64 -13.49
C ASP A 227 -19.09 -20.35 -12.88
N GLY A 228 -19.02 -19.42 -11.90
CA GLY A 228 -17.78 -19.05 -11.23
C GLY A 228 -16.87 -18.15 -12.07
N GLN A 229 -17.37 -17.55 -13.14
CA GLN A 229 -16.61 -16.59 -13.94
C GLN A 229 -16.75 -15.18 -13.35
N PRO A 230 -15.67 -14.36 -13.33
CA PRO A 230 -15.74 -13.01 -12.81
C PRO A 230 -16.76 -12.17 -13.60
N LEU A 231 -17.76 -11.61 -12.92
CA LEU A 231 -18.67 -10.64 -13.51
C LEU A 231 -17.85 -9.39 -13.86
N MET A 232 -17.79 -9.02 -15.15
CA MET A 232 -17.07 -7.84 -15.67
C MET A 232 -17.44 -6.50 -14.98
N ARG A 233 -18.50 -6.51 -14.16
CA ARG A 233 -19.03 -5.36 -13.42
C ARG A 233 -18.14 -4.90 -12.25
N ASN A 234 -17.15 -5.68 -11.81
CA ASN A 234 -16.52 -5.46 -10.50
C ASN A 234 -15.24 -4.62 -10.45
N TYR A 235 -14.77 -4.08 -11.58
CA TYR A 235 -13.80 -2.99 -11.52
C TYR A 235 -14.47 -1.63 -11.20
N GLU A 236 -15.80 -1.53 -11.32
CA GLU A 236 -16.59 -0.31 -11.07
C GLU A 236 -16.51 0.21 -9.63
N LYS A 237 -16.11 -0.61 -8.65
CA LYS A 237 -16.14 -0.22 -7.22
C LYS A 237 -14.78 -0.12 -6.54
N ARG A 238 -13.72 -0.73 -7.09
CA ARG A 238 -12.40 -0.74 -6.44
C ARG A 238 -11.73 0.63 -6.43
N GLY A 239 -11.82 1.38 -7.54
CA GLY A 239 -11.25 2.72 -7.65
C GLY A 239 -11.89 3.78 -6.73
N ALA A 240 -13.06 3.50 -6.13
CA ALA A 240 -13.78 4.47 -5.31
C ALA A 240 -13.75 4.17 -3.80
N SER A 241 -13.37 2.95 -3.37
CA SER A 241 -13.47 2.54 -1.96
C SER A 241 -12.19 2.01 -1.32
N GLU A 242 -11.11 1.78 -2.06
CA GLU A 242 -9.88 1.20 -1.50
C GLU A 242 -8.93 2.24 -0.89
N GLY A 243 -9.16 3.55 -1.06
CA GLY A 243 -8.38 4.63 -0.44
C GLY A 243 -8.52 4.79 1.08
N SER A 244 -9.03 3.78 1.80
CA SER A 244 -9.34 3.91 3.24
C SER A 244 -9.08 2.66 4.08
N ILE A 245 -8.30 1.68 3.61
CA ILE A 245 -7.70 0.72 4.53
C ILE A 245 -6.52 1.44 5.19
N SER A 246 -6.78 1.97 6.39
CA SER A 246 -5.80 2.47 7.35
C SER A 246 -4.51 3.05 6.77
N LYS A 247 -4.61 4.23 6.14
CA LYS A 247 -3.54 5.22 6.30
C LYS A 247 -3.37 5.41 7.82
N TRP A 248 -2.17 5.12 8.30
CA TRP A 248 -1.79 5.13 9.71
C TRP A 248 -2.26 6.38 10.47
#